data_AF-A0A529LM90-F1
#
_entry.id   AF-A0A529LM90-F1
#
_cell.length_a   1.000
_cell.length_b   1.000
_cell.length_c   1.000
_cell.angle_alpha   90.00
_cell.angle_beta   90.00
_cell.angle_gamma   90.00
#
_symmetry.space_group_name_H-M   'P 1'
#
loop_
_entity.id
_entity.type
_entity.pdbx_description
1 polymer ?
#
loop_
_entity_poly.entity_id
_entity_poly.type
_entity_poly.pdbx_seq_one_letter_code
_entity_poly.pdbx_strand_id
1 'polypeptide(L)'
;SGLMLTGDQNIVNVQFSVAYQVSDPSAYLFDVSDPDGMLRQVAESAMREAVGRRPAQDIFRDDRQGIAASVREIIQTTLDGYKAGLNVNAVSIEDAAPPREVADAFDEVQRAEQDEDKFVEQANQYSNQKLGQARGEAAQIREDAAAYKNRVVQEAEGEAQRFISVYDEYAKAPDVTRKRLYLETMEKVLKDSSKVIVEQGNGQGVVPYLPLPALQPKAPAPAAPSGVTGGNQ
;
A
#
# COMPACT_ATOMS: atom_id res chain seq x y z
N SER A 1 14.64 32.42 -25.39
CA SER A 1 13.27 31.91 -25.58
C SER A 1 12.95 31.93 -27.06
N GLY A 2 12.17 30.97 -27.55
CA GLY A 2 11.80 30.93 -28.97
C GLY A 2 10.63 29.99 -29.24
N LEU A 3 9.84 30.34 -30.25
CA LEU A 3 8.82 29.46 -30.83
C LEU A 3 9.52 28.42 -31.71
N MET A 4 9.24 27.15 -31.45
CA MET A 4 9.81 26.02 -32.16
C MET A 4 8.69 25.08 -32.61
N LEU A 5 8.93 24.37 -33.70
CA LEU A 5 8.05 23.33 -34.22
C LEU A 5 8.64 21.97 -33.87
N THR A 6 7.83 21.12 -33.25
CA THR A 6 8.20 19.75 -32.87
C THR A 6 8.00 18.78 -34.03
N GLY A 7 8.49 17.55 -33.88
CA GLY A 7 8.37 16.51 -34.91
C GLY A 7 6.92 16.12 -35.23
N ASP A 8 6.02 16.28 -34.27
CA ASP A 8 4.57 16.06 -34.39
C ASP A 8 3.79 17.34 -34.76
N GLN A 9 4.47 18.34 -35.33
CA GLN A 9 3.88 19.57 -35.86
C GLN A 9 3.20 20.48 -34.82
N ASN A 10 3.57 20.35 -33.54
CA ASN A 10 3.10 21.22 -32.49
C ASN A 10 4.03 22.43 -32.33
N ILE A 11 3.45 23.59 -32.05
CA ILE A 11 4.19 24.81 -31.75
C ILE A 11 4.44 24.85 -30.25
N VAL A 12 5.69 25.04 -29.83
CA VAL A 12 6.06 25.11 -28.41
C VAL A 12 6.90 26.36 -28.17
N ASN A 13 6.63 27.06 -27.08
CA ASN A 13 7.51 28.12 -26.59
C ASN A 13 8.47 27.54 -25.56
N VAL A 14 9.76 27.52 -25.89
CA VAL A 14 10.80 26.94 -25.05
C VAL A 14 11.69 28.04 -24.46
N GLN A 15 11.85 28.00 -23.14
CA GLN A 15 12.80 28.78 -22.36
C GLN A 15 13.89 27.85 -21.85
N PHE A 16 15.14 28.18 -22.14
CA PHE A 16 16.29 27.38 -21.74
C PHE A 16 17.47 28.29 -21.38
N SER A 17 18.32 27.78 -20.51
CA SER A 17 19.58 28.40 -20.10
C SER A 17 20.75 27.48 -20.39
N VAL A 18 21.89 28.09 -20.75
CA VAL A 18 23.13 27.38 -21.05
C VAL A 18 24.20 27.88 -20.09
N ALA A 19 24.74 26.96 -19.28
CA ALA A 19 25.87 27.23 -18.41
C ALA A 19 27.16 26.82 -19.12
N TYR A 20 28.08 27.76 -19.28
CA TYR A 20 29.35 27.56 -19.96
C TYR A 20 30.51 28.16 -19.16
N GLN A 21 31.72 27.73 -19.50
CA GLN A 21 32.97 28.28 -18.99
C GLN A 21 33.99 28.43 -20.12
N VAL A 22 34.86 29.43 -20.01
CA VAL A 22 35.98 29.64 -20.95
C VAL A 22 37.08 28.65 -20.60
N SER A 23 37.39 27.73 -21.51
CA SER A 23 38.46 26.74 -21.34
C SER A 23 39.77 27.22 -21.96
N ASP A 24 39.72 27.88 -23.11
CA ASP A 24 40.87 28.47 -23.78
C ASP A 24 40.65 29.98 -24.03
N PRO A 25 41.21 30.85 -23.19
CA PRO A 25 41.07 32.30 -23.33
C PRO A 25 41.68 32.87 -24.62
N SER A 26 42.66 32.17 -25.22
CA SER A 26 43.31 32.64 -26.45
C SER A 26 42.41 32.40 -27.66
N ALA A 27 41.85 31.19 -27.77
CA ALA A 27 40.87 30.87 -28.80
C ALA A 27 39.59 31.74 -28.65
N TYR A 28 39.12 31.94 -27.42
CA TYR A 28 37.98 32.81 -27.12
C TYR A 28 38.15 34.26 -27.58
N LEU A 29 39.36 34.84 -27.46
CA LEU A 29 39.59 36.26 -27.77
C LEU A 29 39.98 36.51 -29.23
N PHE A 30 40.59 35.52 -29.90
CA PHE A 30 41.23 35.72 -31.21
C PHE A 30 40.60 34.94 -32.37
N ASP A 31 39.97 33.79 -32.11
CA ASP A 31 39.43 32.94 -33.18
C ASP A 31 37.97 33.29 -33.54
N VAL A 32 37.24 33.93 -32.63
CA VAL A 32 35.82 34.30 -32.82
C VAL A 32 35.57 35.76 -32.41
N SER A 33 34.91 36.53 -33.29
CA SER A 33 34.66 37.97 -33.07
C SER A 33 33.64 38.27 -31.96
N ASP A 34 32.62 37.41 -31.77
CA ASP A 34 31.60 37.51 -30.71
C ASP A 34 31.23 36.11 -30.21
N PRO A 35 32.01 35.55 -29.26
CA PRO A 35 31.79 34.19 -28.75
C PRO A 35 30.44 34.02 -28.06
N ASP A 36 29.97 35.03 -27.34
CA ASP A 36 28.70 34.98 -26.60
C ASP A 36 27.50 34.99 -27.56
N GLY A 37 27.52 35.88 -28.57
CA GLY A 37 26.51 35.91 -29.61
C GLY A 37 26.49 34.62 -30.45
N MET A 38 27.66 34.07 -30.75
CA MET A 38 27.79 32.79 -31.43
C MET A 38 27.23 31.63 -30.61
N LEU A 39 27.58 31.54 -29.33
CA LEU A 39 27.04 30.53 -28.41
C LEU A 39 25.52 30.58 -28.40
N ARG A 40 24.93 31.78 -28.35
CA ARG A 40 23.47 31.95 -28.39
C ARG A 40 22.87 31.41 -29.70
N GLN A 41 23.46 31.74 -30.85
CA GLN A 41 22.96 31.25 -32.15
C GLN A 41 23.07 29.74 -32.29
N VAL A 42 24.21 29.16 -31.88
CA VAL A 42 24.43 27.71 -31.89
C VAL A 42 23.45 27.02 -30.94
N ALA A 43 23.22 27.57 -29.75
CA ALA A 43 22.29 27.01 -28.78
C ALA A 43 20.84 27.06 -29.28
N GLU A 44 20.40 28.17 -29.88
CA GLU A 44 19.07 28.28 -30.50
C GLU A 44 18.90 27.29 -31.66
N SER A 45 19.93 27.08 -32.48
CA SER A 45 19.92 26.10 -33.58
C SER A 45 19.87 24.66 -33.07
N ALA A 46 20.71 24.32 -32.09
CA ALA A 46 20.79 22.99 -31.49
C ALA A 46 19.48 22.61 -30.78
N MET A 47 18.89 23.55 -30.02
CA MET A 47 17.57 23.36 -29.41
C MET A 47 16.50 23.12 -30.48
N ARG A 48 16.50 23.89 -31.58
CA ARG A 48 15.53 23.72 -32.66
C ARG A 48 15.67 22.36 -33.37
N GLU A 49 16.89 21.87 -33.57
CA GLU A 49 17.14 20.53 -34.11
C GLU A 49 16.64 19.43 -33.18
N ALA A 50 16.97 19.53 -31.88
CA ALA A 50 16.60 18.52 -30.89
C ALA A 50 15.08 18.46 -30.68
N VAL A 51 14.42 19.62 -30.61
CA VAL A 51 12.96 19.74 -30.50
C VAL A 51 12.26 19.24 -31.77
N GLY A 52 12.80 19.56 -32.96
CA GLY A 52 12.19 19.17 -34.24
C GLY A 52 12.22 17.67 -34.53
N ARG A 53 13.04 16.89 -33.82
CA ARG A 53 13.12 15.43 -33.97
C ARG A 53 12.25 14.65 -32.99
N ARG A 54 11.59 15.32 -32.05
CA ARG A 54 10.85 14.70 -30.95
C ARG A 54 9.41 15.21 -30.90
N PRO A 55 8.46 14.41 -30.37
CA PRO A 55 7.11 14.89 -30.12
C PRO A 55 7.11 15.98 -29.03
N ALA A 56 6.08 16.82 -29.02
CA ALA A 56 5.95 17.88 -28.02
C ALA A 56 5.88 17.37 -26.58
N GLN A 57 5.25 16.20 -26.40
CA GLN A 57 5.07 15.57 -25.09
C GLN A 57 6.41 15.27 -24.38
N ASP A 58 7.44 14.84 -25.12
CA ASP A 58 8.77 14.56 -24.55
C ASP A 58 9.41 15.81 -23.93
N ILE A 59 9.14 16.98 -24.52
CA ILE A 59 9.64 18.26 -24.04
C ILE A 59 8.84 18.72 -22.82
N PHE A 60 7.54 18.40 -22.76
CA PHE A 60 6.69 18.75 -21.64
C PHE A 60 6.95 17.88 -20.41
N ARG A 61 7.09 16.56 -20.56
CA ARG A 61 7.09 15.62 -19.43
C ARG A 61 8.17 14.53 -19.48
N ASP A 62 8.33 13.87 -20.62
CA ASP A 62 8.90 12.52 -20.60
C ASP A 62 10.43 12.46 -20.74
N ASP A 63 11.06 13.37 -21.50
CA ASP A 63 12.50 13.30 -21.80
C ASP A 63 13.23 14.65 -21.83
N ARG A 64 12.91 15.57 -20.90
CA ARG A 64 13.61 16.86 -20.79
C ARG A 64 15.13 16.70 -20.63
N GLN A 65 15.55 15.70 -19.87
CA GLN A 65 16.97 15.44 -19.61
C GLN A 65 17.69 14.90 -20.85
N GLY A 66 17.08 13.97 -21.60
CA GLY A 66 17.67 13.46 -22.84
C GLY A 66 17.76 14.53 -23.93
N ILE A 67 16.81 15.48 -23.97
CA ILE A 67 16.87 16.64 -24.87
C ILE A 67 18.05 17.51 -24.47
N ALA A 68 18.14 17.91 -23.21
CA ALA A 68 19.22 18.75 -22.69
C ALA A 68 20.61 18.13 -22.95
N ALA A 69 20.76 16.82 -22.76
CA ALA A 69 22.00 16.11 -23.03
C ALA A 69 22.37 16.15 -24.53
N SER A 70 21.40 15.90 -25.41
CA SER A 70 21.61 15.94 -26.87
C SER A 70 21.97 17.34 -27.35
N VAL A 71 21.29 18.35 -26.81
CA VAL A 71 21.56 19.76 -27.15
C VAL A 71 22.96 20.16 -26.70
N ARG A 72 23.37 19.78 -25.48
CA ARG A 72 24.72 20.04 -24.98
C ARG A 72 25.78 19.44 -25.91
N GLU A 73 25.57 18.22 -26.38
CA GLU A 73 26.48 17.53 -27.31
C GLU A 73 26.57 18.25 -28.67
N ILE A 74 25.43 18.66 -29.23
CA ILE A 74 25.39 19.41 -30.50
C ILE A 74 26.10 20.77 -30.34
N ILE A 75 25.83 21.50 -29.25
CA ILE A 75 26.47 22.79 -28.99
C ILE A 75 27.99 22.61 -28.85
N GLN A 76 28.45 21.65 -28.04
CA GLN A 76 29.89 21.43 -27.84
C GLN A 76 30.59 21.06 -29.14
N THR A 77 30.03 20.10 -29.90
CA THR A 77 30.58 19.66 -31.19
C THR A 77 30.68 20.83 -32.18
N THR A 78 29.69 21.70 -32.19
CA THR A 78 29.67 22.88 -33.07
C THR A 78 30.72 23.91 -32.63
N LEU A 79 30.80 24.24 -31.34
CA LEU A 79 31.77 25.20 -30.79
C LEU A 79 33.22 24.72 -30.95
N ASP A 80 33.47 23.42 -30.81
CA ASP A 80 34.79 22.81 -31.05
C ASP A 80 35.21 22.96 -32.52
N GLY A 81 34.25 22.81 -33.46
CA GLY A 81 34.49 23.00 -34.89
C GLY A 81 34.92 24.43 -35.26
N TYR A 82 34.39 25.42 -34.56
CA TYR A 82 34.77 26.83 -34.72
C TYR A 82 35.89 27.28 -33.80
N LYS A 83 36.42 26.38 -32.96
CA LYS A 83 37.46 26.66 -31.97
C LYS A 83 37.12 27.86 -31.07
N ALA A 84 35.89 27.92 -30.57
CA ALA A 84 35.44 29.05 -29.74
C ALA A 84 36.11 29.12 -28.35
N GLY A 85 36.87 28.09 -27.93
CA GLY A 85 37.51 28.04 -26.61
C GLY A 85 36.52 27.94 -25.44
N LEU A 86 35.29 27.48 -25.72
CA LEU A 86 34.18 27.37 -24.78
C LEU A 86 33.87 25.92 -24.43
N ASN A 87 33.59 25.67 -23.16
CA ASN A 87 33.12 24.37 -22.67
C ASN A 87 31.72 24.52 -22.06
N VAL A 88 30.77 23.72 -22.53
CA VAL A 88 29.37 23.73 -22.07
C VAL A 88 29.19 22.75 -20.91
N ASN A 89 28.87 23.29 -19.74
CA ASN A 89 28.70 22.50 -18.52
C ASN A 89 27.31 21.85 -18.49
N ALA A 90 26.27 22.65 -18.69
CA ALA A 90 24.88 22.19 -18.61
C ALA A 90 23.96 23.01 -19.50
N VAL A 91 22.92 22.35 -20.00
CA VAL A 91 21.77 22.98 -20.66
C VAL A 91 20.55 22.63 -19.83
N SER A 92 19.76 23.63 -19.46
CA SER A 92 18.56 23.46 -18.64
C SER A 92 17.36 24.00 -19.38
N ILE A 93 16.31 23.18 -19.51
CA ILE A 93 15.02 23.60 -20.06
C ILE A 93 14.17 24.08 -18.89
N GLU A 94 14.00 25.40 -18.76
CA GLU A 94 13.31 26.04 -17.62
C GLU A 94 11.80 25.92 -17.77
N ASP A 95 11.30 26.25 -18.95
CA ASP A 95 9.87 26.23 -19.22
C ASP A 95 9.61 25.82 -20.68
N ALA A 96 8.57 25.02 -20.85
CA ALA A 96 8.07 24.61 -22.15
C ALA A 96 6.56 24.55 -22.04
N ALA A 97 5.89 25.45 -22.75
CA ALA A 97 4.43 25.56 -22.71
C ALA A 97 3.84 25.64 -24.12
N PRO A 98 2.62 25.10 -24.32
CA PRO A 98 1.88 25.32 -25.55
C PRO A 98 1.52 26.81 -25.70
N PRO A 99 1.15 27.26 -26.92
CA PRO A 99 0.71 28.63 -27.16
C PRO A 99 -0.52 28.96 -26.32
N ARG A 100 -0.63 30.22 -25.88
CA ARG A 100 -1.75 30.68 -25.03
C ARG A 100 -3.13 30.44 -25.64
N GLU A 101 -3.23 30.42 -26.96
CA GLU A 101 -4.47 30.21 -27.69
C GLU A 101 -5.07 28.81 -27.49
N VAL A 102 -4.23 27.81 -27.18
CA VAL A 102 -4.65 26.40 -27.05
C VAL A 102 -4.34 25.79 -25.68
N ALA A 103 -3.71 26.55 -24.79
CA ALA A 103 -3.27 26.07 -23.47
C ALA A 103 -4.41 25.42 -22.67
N ASP A 104 -5.58 26.06 -22.61
CA ASP A 104 -6.74 25.54 -21.86
C ASP A 104 -7.22 24.18 -22.37
N ALA A 105 -7.21 23.98 -23.69
CA ALA A 105 -7.64 22.73 -24.32
C ALA A 105 -6.61 21.60 -24.07
N PHE A 106 -5.31 21.93 -24.13
CA PHE A 106 -4.26 20.97 -23.76
C PHE A 106 -4.36 20.57 -22.29
N ASP A 107 -4.57 21.53 -21.38
CA ASP A 107 -4.74 21.27 -19.96
C ASP A 107 -5.97 20.39 -19.69
N GLU A 108 -7.05 20.56 -20.46
CA GLU A 108 -8.24 19.71 -20.39
C GLU A 108 -7.95 18.27 -20.81
N VAL A 109 -7.30 18.05 -21.96
CA VAL A 109 -6.90 16.70 -22.40
C VAL A 109 -6.00 16.04 -21.36
N GLN A 110 -5.04 16.79 -20.82
CA GLN A 110 -4.11 16.28 -19.82
C GLN A 110 -4.82 15.90 -18.51
N ARG A 111 -5.83 16.67 -18.08
CA ARG A 111 -6.66 16.29 -16.93
C ARG A 111 -7.47 15.03 -17.24
N ALA A 112 -8.03 14.92 -18.44
CA ALA A 112 -8.81 13.76 -18.83
C ALA A 112 -7.96 12.48 -18.86
N GLU A 113 -6.74 12.52 -19.39
CA GLU A 113 -5.79 11.40 -19.37
C GLU A 113 -5.41 11.00 -17.94
N GLN A 114 -5.13 11.98 -17.06
CA GLN A 114 -4.86 11.71 -15.65
C GLN A 114 -6.05 11.08 -14.93
N ASP A 115 -7.26 11.54 -15.23
CA ASP A 115 -8.48 10.97 -14.69
C ASP A 115 -8.69 9.54 -15.21
N GLU A 116 -8.45 9.28 -16.49
CA GLU A 116 -8.48 7.93 -17.08
C GLU A 116 -7.51 6.98 -16.36
N ASP A 117 -6.24 7.36 -16.25
CA ASP A 117 -5.21 6.57 -15.55
C ASP A 117 -5.62 6.28 -14.10
N LYS A 118 -6.16 7.30 -13.42
CA LYS A 118 -6.66 7.16 -12.06
C LYS A 118 -7.85 6.19 -11.99
N PHE A 119 -8.79 6.25 -12.94
CA PHE A 119 -9.92 5.32 -12.97
C PHE A 119 -9.46 3.89 -13.25
N VAL A 120 -8.52 3.70 -14.16
CA VAL A 120 -7.92 2.38 -14.45
C VAL A 120 -7.23 1.83 -13.19
N GLU A 121 -6.42 2.64 -12.51
CA GLU A 121 -5.72 2.20 -11.30
C GLU A 121 -6.69 1.89 -10.15
N GLN A 122 -7.73 2.71 -9.97
CA GLN A 122 -8.78 2.44 -8.99
C GLN A 122 -9.56 1.14 -9.31
N ALA A 123 -9.85 0.88 -10.59
CA ALA A 123 -10.51 -0.34 -11.02
C ALA A 123 -9.62 -1.58 -10.76
N ASN A 124 -8.33 -1.48 -11.06
CA ASN A 124 -7.35 -2.51 -10.76
C ASN A 124 -7.24 -2.76 -9.25
N GLN A 125 -7.15 -1.70 -8.44
CA GLN A 125 -7.12 -1.78 -7.00
C GLN A 125 -8.38 -2.47 -6.44
N TYR A 126 -9.56 -2.07 -6.91
CA TYR A 126 -10.84 -2.68 -6.50
C TYR A 126 -10.92 -4.16 -6.87
N SER A 127 -10.52 -4.51 -8.10
CA SER A 127 -10.49 -5.91 -8.57
C SER A 127 -9.54 -6.76 -7.72
N ASN A 128 -8.32 -6.26 -7.48
CA ASN A 128 -7.32 -6.93 -6.67
C ASN A 128 -7.77 -7.09 -5.22
N GLN A 129 -8.40 -6.06 -4.64
CA GLN A 129 -8.95 -6.11 -3.28
C GLN A 129 -10.05 -7.16 -3.18
N LYS A 130 -11.02 -7.15 -4.09
CA LYS A 130 -12.14 -8.11 -4.10
C LYS A 130 -11.67 -9.54 -4.30
N LEU A 131 -10.71 -9.75 -5.22
CA LEU A 131 -10.10 -11.06 -5.44
C LEU A 131 -9.31 -11.53 -4.21
N GLY A 132 -8.56 -10.62 -3.57
CA GLY A 132 -7.82 -10.90 -2.34
C GLY A 132 -8.74 -11.29 -1.18
N GLN A 133 -9.83 -10.55 -0.97
CA GLN A 133 -10.85 -10.85 0.03
C GLN A 133 -11.50 -12.21 -0.22
N ALA A 134 -11.97 -12.47 -1.44
CA ALA A 134 -12.58 -13.75 -1.79
C ALA A 134 -11.63 -14.94 -1.59
N ARG A 135 -10.34 -14.79 -1.91
CA ARG A 135 -9.31 -15.81 -1.64
C ARG A 135 -9.06 -16.00 -0.15
N GLY A 136 -9.06 -14.91 0.62
CA GLY A 136 -8.92 -14.92 2.07
C GLY A 136 -10.08 -15.67 2.74
N GLU A 137 -11.32 -15.33 2.39
CA GLU A 137 -12.53 -16.00 2.89
C GLU A 137 -12.53 -17.49 2.52
N ALA A 138 -12.19 -17.83 1.27
CA ALA A 138 -12.10 -19.23 0.85
C ALA A 138 -10.99 -20.01 1.56
N ALA A 139 -9.89 -19.37 1.92
CA ALA A 139 -8.84 -19.97 2.74
C ALA A 139 -9.31 -20.16 4.19
N GLN A 140 -9.95 -19.14 4.77
CA GLN A 140 -10.48 -19.19 6.13
C GLN A 140 -11.50 -20.32 6.29
N ILE A 141 -12.48 -20.44 5.38
CA ILE A 141 -13.49 -21.51 5.43
C ILE A 141 -12.84 -22.90 5.37
N ARG A 142 -11.81 -23.08 4.52
CA ARG A 142 -11.10 -24.36 4.42
C ARG A 142 -10.32 -24.67 5.68
N GLU A 143 -9.66 -23.68 6.27
CA GLU A 143 -8.90 -23.85 7.51
C GLU A 143 -9.83 -24.13 8.69
N ASP A 144 -10.96 -23.43 8.80
CA ASP A 144 -11.98 -23.67 9.82
C ASP A 144 -12.57 -25.07 9.71
N ALA A 145 -12.83 -25.56 8.49
CA ALA A 145 -13.30 -26.92 8.24
C ALA A 145 -12.22 -27.97 8.62
N ALA A 146 -10.96 -27.73 8.28
CA ALA A 146 -9.85 -28.59 8.67
C ALA A 146 -9.67 -28.63 10.20
N ALA A 147 -9.71 -27.47 10.85
CA ALA A 147 -9.66 -27.34 12.30
C ALA A 147 -10.84 -28.05 12.98
N TYR A 148 -12.05 -27.94 12.45
CA TYR A 148 -13.22 -28.65 12.97
C TYR A 148 -13.05 -30.17 12.84
N LYS A 149 -12.65 -30.66 11.66
CA LYS A 149 -12.37 -32.09 11.44
C LYS A 149 -11.33 -32.59 12.43
N ASN A 150 -10.20 -31.88 12.57
CA ASN A 150 -9.13 -32.27 13.46
C ASN A 150 -9.60 -32.29 14.92
N ARG A 151 -10.38 -31.29 15.36
CA ARG A 151 -10.97 -31.26 16.70
C ARG A 151 -11.85 -32.48 16.97
N VAL A 152 -12.77 -32.80 16.06
CA VAL A 152 -13.69 -33.94 16.21
C VAL A 152 -12.92 -35.27 16.27
N VAL A 153 -11.93 -35.45 15.40
CA VAL A 153 -11.09 -36.67 15.40
C VAL A 153 -10.30 -36.77 16.72
N GLN A 154 -9.65 -35.69 17.15
CA GLN A 154 -8.86 -35.69 18.38
C GLN A 154 -9.71 -35.86 19.64
N GLU A 155 -10.92 -35.31 19.67
CA GLU A 155 -11.86 -35.50 20.77
C GLU A 155 -12.34 -36.96 20.83
N ALA A 156 -12.70 -37.55 19.69
CA ALA A 156 -13.07 -38.96 19.61
C ALA A 156 -11.91 -39.90 19.99
N GLU A 157 -10.69 -39.63 19.53
CA GLU A 157 -9.48 -40.37 19.92
C GLU A 157 -9.20 -40.24 21.42
N GLY A 158 -9.34 -39.03 21.98
CA GLY A 158 -9.18 -38.77 23.41
C GLY A 158 -10.24 -39.48 24.28
N GLU A 159 -11.50 -39.50 23.84
CA GLU A 159 -12.56 -40.24 24.50
C GLU A 159 -12.36 -41.76 24.43
N ALA A 160 -11.97 -42.27 23.26
CA ALA A 160 -11.64 -43.69 23.08
C ALA A 160 -10.47 -44.10 23.98
N GLN A 161 -9.40 -43.30 24.01
CA GLN A 161 -8.24 -43.55 24.87
C GLN A 161 -8.61 -43.50 26.36
N ARG A 162 -9.47 -42.55 26.75
CA ARG A 162 -10.01 -42.47 28.12
C ARG A 162 -10.82 -43.72 28.46
N PHE A 163 -11.68 -44.18 27.54
CA PHE A 163 -12.48 -45.38 27.74
C PHE A 163 -11.61 -46.63 27.91
N ILE A 164 -10.61 -46.82 27.05
CA ILE A 164 -9.66 -47.93 27.13
C ILE A 164 -8.93 -47.90 28.49
N SER A 165 -8.46 -46.73 28.91
CA SER A 165 -7.78 -46.57 30.21
C SER A 165 -8.67 -46.96 31.39
N VAL A 166 -9.95 -46.58 31.36
CA VAL A 166 -10.92 -46.96 32.41
C VAL A 166 -11.25 -48.46 32.35
N TYR A 167 -11.38 -49.02 31.15
CA TYR A 167 -11.64 -50.45 30.95
C TYR A 167 -10.49 -51.31 31.49
N ASP A 168 -9.23 -50.93 31.23
CA ASP A 168 -8.05 -51.65 31.72
C ASP A 168 -7.98 -51.66 33.25
N GLU A 169 -8.34 -50.57 33.92
CA GLU A 169 -8.44 -50.51 35.38
C GLU A 169 -9.64 -51.30 35.94
N TYR A 170 -10.77 -51.26 35.24
CA TYR A 170 -11.94 -52.06 35.58
C TYR A 170 -11.66 -53.56 35.48
N ALA A 171 -10.92 -54.00 34.47
CA ALA A 171 -10.51 -55.39 34.29
C ALA A 171 -9.61 -55.91 35.41
N LYS A 172 -8.76 -55.05 35.99
CA LYS A 172 -7.91 -55.39 37.15
C LYS A 172 -8.72 -55.52 38.45
N ALA A 173 -9.68 -54.63 38.69
CA ALA A 173 -10.43 -54.57 39.94
C ALA A 173 -11.88 -54.05 39.73
N PRO A 174 -12.84 -54.92 39.42
CA PRO A 174 -14.17 -54.51 38.97
C PRO A 174 -15.04 -53.86 40.07
N ASP A 175 -14.98 -54.37 41.31
CA ASP A 175 -15.85 -53.91 42.40
C ASP A 175 -15.51 -52.50 42.89
N VAL A 176 -14.20 -52.21 43.05
CA VAL A 176 -13.73 -50.89 43.51
C VAL A 176 -13.94 -49.82 42.44
N THR A 177 -13.76 -50.16 41.17
CA THR A 177 -13.92 -49.23 40.05
C THR A 177 -15.39 -48.84 39.86
N ARG A 178 -16.33 -49.80 39.93
CA ARG A 178 -17.79 -49.49 39.89
C ARG A 178 -18.22 -48.59 41.03
N LYS A 179 -17.79 -48.91 42.25
CA LYS A 179 -18.16 -48.14 43.44
C LYS A 179 -17.60 -46.71 43.38
N ARG A 180 -16.36 -46.54 42.90
CA ARG A 180 -15.75 -45.23 42.64
C ARG A 180 -16.55 -44.43 41.61
N LEU A 181 -16.84 -45.01 40.43
CA LEU A 181 -17.57 -44.33 39.37
C LEU A 181 -18.96 -43.87 39.83
N TYR A 182 -19.65 -44.70 40.62
CA TYR A 182 -20.95 -44.36 41.21
C TYR A 182 -20.84 -43.18 42.19
N LEU A 183 -19.86 -43.20 43.08
CA LEU A 183 -19.65 -42.11 44.04
C LEU A 183 -19.24 -40.80 43.34
N GLU A 184 -18.35 -40.85 42.33
CA GLU A 184 -17.95 -39.66 41.55
C GLU A 184 -19.13 -39.08 40.74
N THR A 185 -19.94 -39.93 40.12
CA THR A 185 -21.14 -39.47 39.39
C THR A 185 -22.19 -38.89 40.33
N MET A 186 -22.44 -39.53 41.48
CA MET A 186 -23.34 -38.99 42.51
C MET A 186 -22.82 -37.69 43.11
N GLU A 187 -21.52 -37.56 43.35
CA GLU A 187 -20.92 -36.30 43.79
C GLU A 187 -21.16 -35.19 42.77
N LYS A 188 -20.95 -35.46 41.48
CA LYS A 188 -21.15 -34.48 40.40
C LYS A 188 -22.61 -34.03 40.29
N VAL A 189 -23.55 -34.99 40.30
CA VAL A 189 -24.99 -34.72 40.25
C VAL A 189 -25.45 -33.96 41.51
N LEU A 190 -24.99 -34.36 42.69
CA LEU A 190 -25.35 -33.70 43.95
C LEU A 190 -24.74 -32.29 44.05
N LYS A 191 -23.56 -32.06 43.46
CA LYS A 191 -22.93 -30.73 43.35
C LYS A 191 -23.72 -29.78 42.46
N ASP A 192 -24.26 -30.28 41.35
CA ASP A 192 -25.08 -29.48 40.43
C ASP A 192 -26.55 -29.39 40.88
N SER A 193 -26.97 -30.17 41.89
CA SER A 193 -28.32 -30.12 42.46
C SER A 193 -28.46 -29.00 43.49
N SER A 194 -29.55 -28.23 43.41
CA SER A 194 -29.92 -27.23 44.42
C SER A 194 -30.40 -27.93 45.70
N LYS A 195 -29.52 -27.96 46.71
CA LYS A 195 -29.77 -28.60 48.00
C LYS A 195 -30.77 -27.78 48.83
N VAL A 196 -31.99 -28.27 48.98
CA VAL A 196 -33.00 -27.70 49.89
C VAL A 196 -33.01 -28.53 51.18
N ILE A 197 -32.62 -27.92 52.29
CA ILE A 197 -32.67 -28.55 53.62
C ILE A 197 -34.01 -28.16 54.24
N VAL A 198 -34.91 -29.13 54.39
CA VAL A 198 -36.18 -28.95 55.11
C VAL A 198 -36.00 -29.52 56.51
N GLU A 199 -35.99 -28.64 57.52
CA GLU A 199 -35.95 -29.02 58.92
C GLU A 199 -37.35 -29.49 59.35
N GLN A 200 -37.48 -30.77 59.70
CA GLN A 200 -38.75 -31.35 60.13
C GLN A 200 -38.94 -31.11 61.64
N GLY A 201 -39.22 -29.86 61.99
CA GLY A 201 -39.71 -29.44 63.30
C GLY A 201 -41.16 -28.98 63.20
N ASN A 202 -42.04 -29.58 64.01
CA ASN A 202 -43.47 -29.26 64.12
C ASN A 202 -43.74 -27.77 64.39
N GLY A 203 -43.88 -26.97 63.34
CA GLY A 203 -44.27 -25.56 63.42
C GLY A 203 -44.91 -25.11 62.12
N GLN A 204 -46.20 -24.78 62.19
CA GLN A 204 -47.01 -24.25 61.11
C GLN A 204 -46.44 -22.90 60.65
N GLY A 205 -45.60 -22.91 59.60
CA GLY A 205 -44.93 -21.70 59.13
C GLY A 205 -44.08 -21.98 57.91
N VAL A 206 -44.72 -22.02 56.74
CA VAL A 206 -44.04 -22.05 55.45
C VAL A 206 -43.21 -20.77 55.34
N VAL A 207 -41.88 -20.88 55.33
CA VAL A 207 -41.01 -19.71 55.16
C VAL A 207 -40.67 -19.55 53.66
N PRO A 208 -40.80 -18.34 53.08
CA PRO A 208 -40.73 -18.15 51.64
C PRO A 208 -39.31 -18.29 51.09
N TYR A 209 -39.28 -18.83 49.88
CA TYR A 209 -38.19 -18.85 48.91
C TYR A 209 -37.44 -17.51 48.82
N LEU A 210 -36.14 -17.51 49.13
CA LEU A 210 -35.20 -16.50 48.66
C LEU A 210 -34.24 -17.18 47.67
N PRO A 211 -34.44 -17.02 46.35
CA PRO A 211 -33.45 -17.48 45.39
C PRO A 211 -32.25 -16.54 45.49
N LEU A 212 -31.05 -17.09 45.60
CA LEU A 212 -29.80 -16.35 45.47
C LEU A 212 -29.22 -16.54 44.05
N PRO A 213 -29.68 -15.82 43.01
CA PRO A 213 -28.87 -15.57 41.85
C PRO A 213 -27.90 -14.41 42.18
N ALA A 214 -26.86 -14.69 42.98
CA ALA A 214 -25.85 -13.67 43.30
C ALA A 214 -24.47 -14.26 43.66
N LEU A 215 -24.04 -15.32 42.99
CA LEU A 215 -22.61 -15.64 42.88
C LEU A 215 -22.32 -16.11 41.44
N GLN A 216 -22.57 -15.24 40.47
CA GLN A 216 -21.83 -15.31 39.21
C GLN A 216 -20.39 -14.85 39.50
N PRO A 217 -19.36 -15.65 39.20
CA PRO A 217 -18.03 -15.11 39.03
C PRO A 217 -18.10 -14.17 37.82
N LYS A 218 -17.92 -12.88 38.11
CA LYS A 218 -17.64 -11.78 37.18
C LYS A 218 -16.97 -12.29 35.90
N ALA A 219 -17.71 -12.26 34.78
CA ALA A 219 -17.10 -12.30 33.47
C ALA A 219 -16.18 -11.08 33.33
N PRO A 220 -14.93 -11.21 32.84
CA PRO A 220 -14.09 -10.07 32.56
C PRO A 220 -14.72 -9.26 31.42
N ALA A 221 -14.79 -7.95 31.61
CA ALA A 221 -15.36 -7.02 30.65
C ALA A 221 -14.61 -7.08 29.30
N PRO A 222 -15.30 -6.95 28.15
CA PRO A 222 -14.65 -6.66 26.90
C PRO A 222 -14.03 -5.26 26.97
N ALA A 223 -12.74 -5.16 26.68
CA ALA A 223 -12.05 -3.88 26.55
C ALA A 223 -12.71 -3.05 25.44
N ALA A 224 -13.24 -1.89 25.81
CA ALA A 224 -13.71 -0.89 24.87
C ALA A 224 -12.51 -0.19 24.20
N PRO A 225 -12.63 0.20 22.92
CA PRO A 225 -11.57 0.81 22.15
C PRO A 225 -11.25 2.23 22.66
N SER A 226 -9.97 2.50 22.86
CA SER A 226 -9.46 3.85 23.12
C SER A 226 -9.66 4.72 21.88
N GLY A 227 -10.70 5.56 21.90
CA GLY A 227 -10.83 6.70 21.01
C GLY A 227 -9.74 7.72 21.35
N VAL A 228 -8.80 7.90 20.42
CA VAL A 228 -7.82 8.97 20.43
C VAL A 228 -8.53 10.26 20.03
N THR A 229 -8.80 11.12 21.01
CA THR A 229 -9.10 12.54 20.79
C THR A 229 -7.79 13.30 20.93
N GLY A 230 -7.05 13.42 19.83
CA GLY A 230 -5.92 14.34 19.69
C GLY A 230 -6.38 15.55 18.89
N GLY A 231 -6.53 16.68 19.57
CA GLY A 231 -6.66 17.98 18.91
C GLY A 231 -5.30 18.52 18.49
N ASN A 232 -5.30 19.24 17.37
CA ASN A 232 -4.35 20.26 16.93
C ASN A 232 -5.21 21.15 15.99
N GLN A 233 -5.47 22.42 16.26
CA GLN A 233 -4.54 23.57 16.14
C GLN A 233 -3.61 23.46 14.94
#